data_AF-A0A1E5VJ10-F1
#
_entry.id   AF-A0A1E5VJ10-F1
#
_cell.length_a   1.000
_cell.length_b   1.000
_cell.length_c   1.000
_cell.angle_alpha   90.00
_cell.angle_beta   90.00
_cell.angle_gamma   90.00
#
_symmetry.space_group_name_H-M   'P 1'
#
loop_
_entity.id
_entity.type
_entity.pdbx_description
1 polymer ?
#
loop_
_entity_poly.entity_id
_entity_poly.type
_entity_poly.pdbx_seq_one_letter_code
_entity_poly.pdbx_strand_id
1 'polypeptide(L)'
;MAPAAAALPALLLVRRVDASFAAALLQRFRVLDFFASGEPLPAFLAATASEAPRAAVVVGGGAVQVDAAFLEAVPSLCCVITTAAGVDFIDLHECARRGVAVANSDKVYSTDVADHAVGVLIDMLPRVTAAERFVRGGLC
;
A
#
# COMPACT_ATOMS: atom_id res chain seq x y z
N MET A 1 -26.57 19.43 24.80
CA MET A 1 -26.39 18.46 23.71
C MET A 1 -24.89 18.33 23.48
N ALA A 2 -24.25 17.35 24.13
CA ALA A 2 -22.79 17.16 24.06
C ALA A 2 -22.39 16.69 22.65
N PRO A 3 -21.27 17.13 22.08
CA PRO A 3 -20.81 16.63 20.79
C PRO A 3 -20.49 15.14 20.94
N ALA A 4 -21.06 14.30 20.09
CA ALA A 4 -20.67 12.90 19.99
C ALA A 4 -19.16 12.86 19.75
N ALA A 5 -18.42 12.16 20.61
CA ALA A 5 -16.99 11.93 20.41
C ALA A 5 -16.82 11.37 18.99
N ALA A 6 -16.17 12.14 18.11
CA ALA A 6 -16.10 11.80 16.69
C ALA A 6 -15.34 10.47 16.55
N ALA A 7 -16.04 9.42 16.15
CA ALA A 7 -15.42 8.13 15.87
C ALA A 7 -14.36 8.32 14.78
N LEU A 8 -13.20 7.69 14.97
CA LEU A 8 -12.11 7.76 13.99
C LEU A 8 -12.61 7.23 12.63
N PRO A 9 -12.25 7.87 11.50
CA PRO A 9 -12.65 7.40 10.19
C PRO A 9 -12.08 6.00 9.92
N ALA A 10 -12.91 5.14 9.31
CA ALA A 10 -12.49 3.80 8.91
C ALA A 10 -11.56 3.83 7.71
N LEU A 11 -10.48 3.05 7.78
CA LEU A 11 -9.45 2.91 6.76
C LEU A 11 -9.24 1.43 6.45
N LEU A 12 -9.38 1.06 5.19
CA LEU A 12 -9.10 -0.30 4.74
C LEU A 12 -7.59 -0.45 4.51
N LEU A 13 -6.97 -1.47 5.10
CA LEU A 13 -5.55 -1.77 4.92
C LEU A 13 -5.40 -3.14 4.25
N VAL A 14 -5.04 -3.12 2.97
CA VAL A 14 -4.85 -4.32 2.13
C VAL A 14 -3.36 -4.44 1.76
N ARG A 15 -2.48 -4.25 2.74
CA ARG A 15 -1.05 -4.51 2.61
C ARG A 15 -0.43 -4.83 3.97
N ARG A 16 0.70 -5.53 3.96
CA ARG A 16 1.52 -5.68 5.16
C ARG A 16 2.35 -4.41 5.37
N VAL A 17 2.41 -3.96 6.61
CA VAL A 17 3.12 -2.76 7.05
C VAL A 17 3.92 -3.09 8.30
N ASP A 18 4.98 -2.33 8.57
CA ASP A 18 5.75 -2.48 9.81
C ASP A 18 4.99 -1.88 11.01
N ALA A 19 5.49 -2.15 12.22
CA ALA A 19 4.86 -1.74 13.47
C ALA A 19 4.75 -0.22 13.63
N SER A 20 5.72 0.54 13.11
CA SER A 20 5.70 2.01 13.24
C SER A 20 4.61 2.63 12.38
N PHE A 21 4.46 2.13 11.15
CA PHE A 21 3.40 2.56 10.24
C PHE A 21 2.02 2.16 10.76
N ALA A 22 1.86 0.92 11.24
CA ALA A 22 0.62 0.45 11.85
C ALA A 22 0.23 1.33 13.06
N ALA A 23 1.18 1.64 13.95
CA ALA A 23 0.93 2.51 15.09
C ALA A 23 0.49 3.93 14.68
N ALA A 24 1.11 4.50 13.64
CA ALA A 24 0.74 5.81 13.12
C ALA A 24 -0.69 5.86 12.54
N LEU A 25 -1.12 4.77 11.88
CA LEU A 25 -2.48 4.64 11.36
C LEU A 25 -3.51 4.49 12.49
N LEU A 26 -3.26 3.62 13.46
CA LEU A 26 -4.16 3.36 14.58
C LEU A 26 -4.43 4.59 15.46
N GLN A 27 -3.52 5.57 15.46
CA GLN A 27 -3.71 6.86 16.15
C GLN A 27 -4.75 7.77 15.47
N ARG A 28 -5.00 7.60 14.17
CA ARG A 28 -5.79 8.54 13.34
C ARG A 28 -6.99 7.90 12.67
N PHE A 29 -6.98 6.58 12.55
CA PHE A 29 -7.96 5.81 11.80
C PHE A 29 -8.37 4.56 12.57
N ARG A 30 -9.61 4.13 12.33
CA ARG A 30 -10.02 2.77 12.65
C ARG A 30 -9.57 1.87 11.50
N VAL A 31 -8.51 1.10 11.71
CA VAL A 31 -7.88 0.29 10.66
C VAL A 31 -8.58 -1.06 10.53
N LEU A 32 -9.03 -1.38 9.32
CA LEU A 32 -9.58 -2.67 8.93
C LEU A 32 -8.50 -3.43 8.16
N ASP A 33 -7.82 -4.36 8.81
CA ASP A 33 -6.64 -5.05 8.27
C ASP A 33 -7.03 -6.37 7.61
N PHE A 34 -6.82 -6.44 6.29
CA PHE A 34 -7.08 -7.63 5.48
C PHE A 34 -6.21 -8.82 5.90
N PHE A 35 -4.92 -8.61 6.11
CA PHE A 35 -3.99 -9.71 6.41
C PHE A 35 -4.16 -10.23 7.84
N ALA A 36 -4.68 -9.40 8.75
CA ALA A 36 -5.07 -9.84 10.08
C ALA A 36 -6.38 -10.64 10.10
N SER A 37 -7.27 -10.43 9.11
CA SER A 37 -8.56 -11.12 9.04
C SER A 37 -8.45 -12.63 8.76
N GLY A 38 -7.46 -13.03 7.95
CA GLY A 38 -7.32 -14.41 7.48
C GLY A 38 -8.40 -14.85 6.48
N GLU A 39 -9.28 -13.95 6.06
CA GLU A 39 -10.36 -14.25 5.13
C GLU A 39 -9.96 -14.02 3.66
N PRO A 40 -10.65 -14.65 2.69
CA PRO A 40 -10.52 -14.27 1.28
C PRO A 40 -10.94 -12.81 1.06
N LEU A 41 -10.27 -12.11 0.13
CA LEU A 41 -10.50 -10.69 -0.13
C LEU A 41 -11.98 -10.31 -0.33
N PRO A 42 -12.79 -11.04 -1.12
CA PRO A 42 -14.20 -10.68 -1.30
C PRO A 42 -15.03 -10.75 0.00
N ALA A 43 -14.76 -11.73 0.86
CA ALA A 43 -15.46 -11.88 2.14
C ALA A 43 -15.11 -10.75 3.10
N PHE A 44 -13.81 -10.42 3.17
CA PHE A 44 -13.32 -9.31 3.96
C PHE A 44 -13.91 -7.95 3.51
N LEU A 45 -13.96 -7.69 2.21
CA LEU A 45 -14.56 -6.45 1.69
C LEU A 45 -16.04 -6.35 2.03
N ALA A 46 -16.79 -7.45 1.89
CA ALA A 46 -18.21 -7.48 2.24
C ALA A 46 -18.45 -7.23 3.74
N ALA A 47 -17.62 -7.81 4.62
CA ALA A 47 -17.71 -7.59 6.07
C ALA A 47 -17.43 -6.12 6.45
N THR A 48 -16.43 -5.53 5.81
CA THR A 48 -15.97 -4.16 6.08
C THR A 48 -16.84 -3.08 5.43
N ALA A 49 -17.70 -3.42 4.47
CA ALA A 49 -18.62 -2.49 3.82
C ALA A 49 -19.54 -1.76 4.82
N SER A 50 -19.95 -2.47 5.89
CA SER A 50 -20.80 -1.92 6.96
C SER A 50 -20.12 -0.79 7.75
N GLU A 51 -18.79 -0.76 7.76
CA GLU A 51 -17.99 0.26 8.43
C GLU A 51 -17.76 1.51 7.56
N ALA A 52 -18.22 1.48 6.31
CA ALA A 52 -18.14 2.56 5.34
C ALA A 52 -16.76 3.24 5.23
N PRO A 53 -15.68 2.48 4.98
CA PRO A 53 -14.33 3.05 4.88
C PRO A 53 -14.23 4.02 3.70
N ARG A 54 -13.73 5.21 3.99
CA ARG A 54 -13.62 6.31 3.00
C ARG A 54 -12.33 6.23 2.18
N ALA A 55 -11.33 5.53 2.70
CA ALA A 55 -10.02 5.37 2.07
C ALA A 55 -9.52 3.93 2.22
N ALA A 56 -8.72 3.50 1.25
CA ALA A 56 -8.05 2.20 1.25
C ALA A 56 -6.56 2.38 0.96
N VAL A 57 -5.70 1.74 1.76
CA VAL A 57 -4.26 1.62 1.49
C VAL A 57 -3.98 0.25 0.91
N VAL A 58 -3.54 0.22 -0.34
CA VAL A 58 -3.35 -1.00 -1.13
C VAL A 58 -1.93 -1.06 -1.70
N VAL A 59 -1.40 -2.26 -1.89
CA VAL A 59 -0.16 -2.46 -2.64
C VAL A 59 -0.35 -3.58 -3.65
N GLY A 60 0.13 -3.35 -4.88
CA GLY A 60 0.08 -4.34 -5.94
C GLY A 60 0.99 -5.53 -5.63
N GLY A 61 0.51 -6.73 -5.94
CA GLY A 61 1.22 -7.98 -5.75
C GLY A 61 0.30 -9.12 -5.31
N GLY A 62 0.42 -10.28 -5.93
CA GLY A 62 -0.44 -11.44 -5.63
C GLY A 62 -1.88 -11.27 -6.15
N ALA A 63 -2.87 -11.59 -5.31
CA ALA A 63 -4.30 -11.63 -5.68
C ALA A 63 -5.06 -10.30 -5.46
N VAL A 64 -4.40 -9.24 -4.99
CA VAL A 64 -5.06 -7.96 -4.72
C VAL A 64 -5.16 -7.16 -6.02
N GLN A 65 -6.38 -6.92 -6.47
CA GLN A 65 -6.73 -6.05 -7.59
C GLN A 65 -7.81 -5.07 -7.11
N VAL A 66 -7.66 -3.80 -7.48
CA VAL A 66 -8.69 -2.78 -7.27
C VAL A 66 -9.45 -2.62 -8.58
N ASP A 67 -10.35 -3.56 -8.82
CA ASP A 67 -11.21 -3.62 -10.00
C ASP A 67 -12.64 -3.16 -9.67
N ALA A 68 -13.55 -3.28 -10.64
CA ALA A 68 -14.97 -2.95 -10.43
C ALA A 68 -15.59 -3.74 -9.27
N ALA A 69 -15.25 -5.02 -9.10
CA ALA A 69 -15.79 -5.85 -8.01
C ALA A 69 -15.32 -5.37 -6.64
N PHE A 70 -14.04 -4.97 -6.51
CA PHE A 70 -13.51 -4.35 -5.30
C PHE A 70 -14.28 -3.06 -4.95
N LEU A 71 -14.47 -2.19 -5.95
CA LEU A 71 -15.14 -0.90 -5.78
C LEU A 71 -16.67 -1.04 -5.58
N GLU A 72 -17.28 -2.15 -6.00
CA GLU A 72 -18.67 -2.50 -5.73
C GLU A 72 -18.88 -3.05 -4.33
N ALA A 73 -17.94 -3.86 -3.84
CA ALA A 73 -17.99 -4.39 -2.49
C ALA A 73 -17.89 -3.27 -1.44
N VAL A 74 -17.20 -2.18 -1.76
CA VAL A 74 -16.98 -1.04 -0.84
C VAL A 74 -17.37 0.28 -1.53
N PRO A 75 -18.67 0.56 -1.71
CA PRO A 75 -19.13 1.73 -2.49
C PRO A 75 -18.93 3.07 -1.76
N SER A 76 -18.60 3.04 -0.46
CA SER A 76 -18.28 4.21 0.35
C SER A 76 -16.87 4.77 0.11
N LEU A 77 -16.05 4.04 -0.65
CA LEU A 77 -14.68 4.39 -0.92
C LEU A 77 -14.59 5.64 -1.78
N CYS A 78 -13.78 6.61 -1.34
CA CYS A 78 -13.54 7.86 -2.09
C CYS A 78 -12.08 8.05 -2.45
N CYS A 79 -11.17 7.27 -1.84
CA CYS A 79 -9.75 7.36 -2.09
C CYS A 79 -9.07 5.99 -2.02
N VAL A 80 -8.24 5.69 -3.02
CA VAL A 80 -7.33 4.54 -3.03
C VAL A 80 -5.91 5.08 -2.99
N ILE A 81 -5.15 4.65 -1.99
CA ILE A 81 -3.78 5.08 -1.76
C ILE A 81 -2.88 3.88 -1.98
N THR A 82 -1.88 4.03 -2.84
CA THR A 82 -0.81 3.05 -2.96
C THR A 82 0.55 3.63 -2.58
N THR A 83 1.30 2.79 -1.89
CA THR A 83 2.70 3.03 -1.51
C THR A 83 3.68 2.56 -2.59
N ALA A 84 3.19 2.09 -3.75
CA ALA A 84 4.01 1.76 -4.89
C ALA A 84 4.00 2.91 -5.91
N ALA A 85 4.98 2.92 -6.82
CA ALA A 85 4.96 3.82 -7.97
C ALA A 85 3.98 3.33 -9.05
N GLY A 86 3.99 2.02 -9.32
CA GLY A 86 3.09 1.37 -10.27
C GLY A 86 1.66 1.29 -9.74
N VAL A 87 0.69 1.48 -10.65
CA VAL A 87 -0.75 1.47 -10.37
C VAL A 87 -1.49 0.47 -11.27
N ASP A 88 -0.77 -0.45 -11.92
CA ASP A 88 -1.33 -1.39 -12.92
C ASP A 88 -2.43 -2.31 -12.36
N PHE A 89 -2.45 -2.51 -11.04
CA PHE A 89 -3.45 -3.32 -10.32
C PHE A 89 -4.69 -2.51 -9.90
N ILE A 90 -4.77 -1.23 -10.28
CA ILE A 90 -5.88 -0.33 -10.00
C ILE A 90 -6.54 0.04 -11.33
N ASP A 91 -7.83 -0.26 -11.48
CA ASP A 91 -8.62 0.19 -12.62
C ASP A 91 -8.90 1.69 -12.50
N LEU A 92 -7.97 2.51 -13.01
CA LEU A 92 -8.06 3.97 -12.97
C LEU A 92 -9.30 4.51 -13.69
N HIS A 93 -9.75 3.83 -14.74
CA HIS A 93 -10.94 4.25 -15.49
C HIS A 93 -12.19 4.06 -14.63
N GLU A 94 -12.29 2.92 -13.95
CA GLU A 94 -13.38 2.63 -13.03
C GLU A 94 -13.37 3.56 -11.82
N CYS A 95 -12.20 3.83 -11.24
CA CYS A 95 -12.04 4.80 -10.17
C CYS A 95 -12.53 6.19 -10.60
N ALA A 96 -12.11 6.66 -11.78
CA ALA A 96 -12.54 7.95 -12.32
C ALA A 96 -14.05 8.01 -12.55
N ARG A 97 -14.65 6.95 -13.11
CA ARG A 97 -16.10 6.85 -13.34
C ARG A 97 -16.90 6.96 -12.04
N ARG A 98 -16.36 6.43 -10.94
CA ARG A 98 -16.99 6.45 -9.60
C ARG A 98 -16.61 7.66 -8.75
N GLY A 99 -15.73 8.54 -9.23
CA GLY A 99 -15.23 9.68 -8.47
C GLY A 99 -14.29 9.30 -7.32
N VAL A 100 -13.62 8.15 -7.42
CA VAL A 100 -12.64 7.67 -6.45
C VAL A 100 -11.27 8.23 -6.82
N ALA A 101 -10.68 9.03 -5.92
CA ALA A 101 -9.35 9.58 -6.11
C ALA A 101 -8.29 8.48 -5.93
N VAL A 102 -7.29 8.43 -6.82
CA VAL A 102 -6.15 7.52 -6.68
C VAL A 102 -4.91 8.34 -6.37
N ALA A 103 -4.23 7.98 -5.29
CA ALA A 103 -2.96 8.57 -4.89
C ALA A 103 -1.89 7.47 -4.84
N ASN A 104 -0.78 7.70 -5.52
CA ASN A 104 0.42 6.87 -5.46
C ASN A 104 1.56 7.66 -4.81
N SER A 105 2.68 6.99 -4.55
CA SER A 105 3.86 7.59 -3.91
C SER A 105 4.93 8.02 -4.91
N ASP A 106 4.55 8.22 -6.17
CA ASP A 106 5.43 8.56 -7.30
C ASP A 106 6.28 9.81 -7.08
N LYS A 107 5.81 10.80 -6.31
CA LYS A 107 6.55 12.03 -5.98
C LYS A 107 7.38 11.98 -4.70
N VAL A 108 7.41 10.85 -3.98
CA VAL A 108 8.18 10.69 -2.73
C VAL A 108 9.41 9.81 -2.95
N TYR A 109 9.41 8.95 -3.97
CA TYR A 109 10.51 8.02 -4.27
C TYR A 109 11.61 8.58 -5.20
N SER A 110 11.56 9.86 -5.58
CA SER A 110 12.53 10.43 -6.53
C SER A 110 13.97 10.45 -6.01
N THR A 111 14.19 10.44 -4.69
CA THR A 111 15.53 10.34 -4.10
C THR A 111 15.90 8.90 -3.77
N ASP A 112 14.99 8.10 -3.18
CA ASP A 112 15.32 6.74 -2.72
C ASP A 112 15.45 5.72 -3.86
N VAL A 113 14.66 5.85 -4.93
CA VAL A 113 14.79 4.98 -6.11
C VAL A 113 15.97 5.41 -6.98
N ALA A 114 16.32 6.70 -6.98
CA ALA A 114 17.55 7.19 -7.59
C ALA A 114 18.79 6.68 -6.83
N ASP A 115 18.77 6.68 -5.51
CA ASP A 115 19.87 6.15 -4.69
C ASP A 115 19.99 4.63 -4.79
N HIS A 116 18.87 3.90 -4.91
CA HIS A 116 18.92 2.46 -5.17
C HIS A 116 19.39 2.15 -6.60
N ALA A 117 18.95 2.91 -7.60
CA ALA A 117 19.39 2.74 -8.99
C ALA A 117 20.88 3.13 -9.16
N VAL A 118 21.35 4.19 -8.49
CA VAL A 118 22.77 4.56 -8.43
C VAL A 118 23.57 3.54 -7.64
N GLY A 119 23.03 3.00 -6.54
CA GLY A 119 23.64 1.91 -5.78
C GLY A 119 23.85 0.65 -6.63
N VAL A 120 22.86 0.25 -7.43
CA VAL A 120 22.97 -0.88 -8.36
C VAL A 120 23.89 -0.56 -9.55
N LEU A 121 23.88 0.67 -10.06
CA LEU A 121 24.75 1.11 -11.16
C LEU A 121 26.23 1.16 -10.73
N ILE A 122 26.52 1.63 -9.51
CA ILE A 122 27.87 1.65 -8.92
C ILE A 122 28.33 0.24 -8.54
N ASP A 123 27.43 -0.66 -8.17
CA ASP A 123 27.80 -2.06 -7.92
C ASP A 123 28.19 -2.80 -9.21
N MET A 124 27.46 -2.58 -10.30
CA MET A 124 27.66 -3.30 -11.57
C MET A 124 28.92 -2.88 -12.34
N LEU A 125 29.33 -1.61 -12.28
CA LEU A 125 30.42 -1.07 -13.11
C LEU A 125 31.82 -1.44 -12.57
N PRO A 126 32.18 -1.11 -11.31
CA PRO A 126 33.40 -1.64 -10.66
C PRO A 126 33.30 -3.05 -10.05
N ARG A 127 32.13 -3.71 -10.06
CA ARG A 127 31.90 -5.05 -9.45
C ARG A 127 32.23 -5.11 -7.96
N VAL A 128 31.82 -4.10 -7.21
CA VAL A 128 32.22 -3.89 -5.81
C VAL A 128 31.82 -5.06 -4.92
N THR A 129 30.61 -5.61 -5.08
CA THR A 129 30.16 -6.78 -4.30
C THR A 129 30.94 -8.06 -4.64
N ALA A 130 31.41 -8.21 -5.88
CA ALA A 130 32.28 -9.33 -6.26
C ALA A 130 33.69 -9.17 -5.69
N ALA A 131 34.21 -7.94 -5.65
CA ALA A 131 35.49 -7.62 -5.01
C ALA A 131 35.44 -7.78 -3.48
N GLU A 132 34.34 -7.39 -2.83
CA GLU A 132 34.14 -7.62 -1.40
C GLU A 132 34.09 -9.12 -1.07
N ARG A 133 33.37 -9.92 -1.88
CA ARG A 133 33.34 -11.38 -1.72
C ARG A 133 34.71 -12.01 -1.99
N PHE A 134 35.51 -11.47 -2.90
CA PHE A 134 36.87 -11.93 -3.15
C PHE A 134 37.81 -11.64 -1.95
N VAL A 135 37.70 -10.47 -1.33
CA VAL A 135 38.50 -10.14 -0.13
C VAL A 135 38.04 -10.92 1.11
N ARG A 136 36.72 -11.08 1.31
CA ARG A 136 36.18 -11.92 2.40
C ARG A 136 36.39 -13.42 2.19
N GLY A 137 36.59 -13.86 0.95
CA GLY A 137 36.91 -15.25 0.61
C GLY A 137 38.33 -15.67 0.97
N GLY A 138 39.19 -14.72 1.36
CA GLY A 138 40.60 -14.95 1.62
C GLY A 138 41.39 -15.17 0.32
N LEU A 139 42.49 -14.44 0.16
CA LEU A 139 43.58 -14.94 -0.69
C LEU A 139 44.18 -16.14 0.04
N CYS A 140 44.30 -17.26 -0.67
CA CYS A 140 45.05 -18.49 -0.36
C CYS A 140 45.59 -18.65 1.07
#